data_AF-M0MW00-F1
#
_entry.id   AF-M0MW00-F1
#
_cell.length_a   1.000
_cell.length_b   1.000
_cell.length_c   1.000
_cell.angle_alpha   90.00
_cell.angle_beta   90.00
_cell.angle_gamma   90.00
#
_symmetry.space_group_name_H-M   'P 1'
#
loop_
_entity.id
_entity.type
_entity.pdbx_description
1 polymer ?
#
loop_
_entity_poly.entity_id
_entity_poly.type
_entity_poly.pdbx_seq_one_letter_code
_entity_poly.pdbx_strand_id
1 'polypeptide(L)'
;MQTPVAHSQLREDFEEPIAVWNASPALRFGVVLLLLDFAWSSIAPSESGLLAVSVITTLFGGLSAIGIACVFTGVVEQVEWNTTEKTSRLDWLPRLRFETRVFGSQQLAFPPDRPIGFQPPREISSGSMAKRLLIAFIWMLPLLWILPQFWQGMTVLWGTPSIGELDWLLFVKISVAVTLLHEAIHALVAVHYGCGISTGVILPLAAYIRPSGAFLSRRKRILITLAPTVVITPIFVPVLFHANGWLVTVAFYGLLFNTVGAVDDLRSVWYLLKVPSSRLYYTSADRDDPMLVYDRFSQPNSVTLLERCEAVVLRLTDPLKIEQNPASRHSH
;
A
#
# COMPACT_ATOMS: atom_id res chain seq x y z
N MET A 1 -20.42 -54.38 9.16
CA MET A 1 -20.62 -53.14 8.39
C MET A 1 -19.82 -52.04 9.05
N GLN A 2 -18.62 -51.76 8.57
CA GLN A 2 -17.83 -50.59 8.97
C GLN A 2 -18.13 -49.48 7.97
N THR A 3 -18.61 -48.34 8.46
CA THR A 3 -18.99 -47.18 7.64
C THR A 3 -17.74 -46.41 7.20
N PRO A 4 -17.54 -46.15 5.90
CA PRO A 4 -16.40 -45.37 5.40
C PRO A 4 -16.74 -43.88 5.53
N VAL A 5 -16.42 -43.27 6.68
CA VAL A 5 -16.74 -41.84 6.94
C VAL A 5 -15.48 -40.95 6.97
N ALA A 6 -14.28 -41.51 6.96
CA ALA A 6 -13.05 -40.72 7.15
C ALA A 6 -12.49 -40.04 5.86
N HIS A 7 -12.92 -40.43 4.65
CA HIS A 7 -12.30 -39.94 3.42
C HIS A 7 -12.90 -38.65 2.84
N SER A 8 -14.13 -38.27 3.19
CA SER A 8 -14.76 -37.05 2.66
C SER A 8 -14.33 -35.79 3.41
N GLN A 9 -14.17 -35.86 4.74
CA GLN A 9 -13.75 -34.70 5.55
C GLN A 9 -12.31 -34.27 5.24
N LEU A 10 -11.40 -35.23 5.05
CA LEU A 10 -10.03 -34.92 4.65
C LEU A 10 -9.93 -34.23 3.27
N ARG A 11 -10.95 -34.29 2.42
CA ARG A 11 -10.90 -33.65 1.10
C ARG A 11 -11.26 -32.16 1.17
N GLU A 12 -12.21 -31.79 2.03
CA GLU A 12 -12.62 -30.39 2.21
C GLU A 12 -11.52 -29.55 2.88
N ASP A 13 -10.79 -30.13 3.85
CA ASP A 13 -9.74 -29.42 4.60
C ASP A 13 -8.52 -28.99 3.74
N PHE A 14 -8.29 -29.63 2.58
CA PHE A 14 -7.18 -29.29 1.67
C PHE A 14 -7.60 -28.48 0.44
N GLU A 15 -8.88 -28.50 0.04
CA GLU A 15 -9.34 -27.74 -1.13
C GLU A 15 -9.42 -26.23 -0.84
N GLU A 16 -9.74 -25.83 0.40
CA GLU A 16 -9.86 -24.42 0.80
C GLU A 16 -8.52 -23.66 0.79
N PRO A 17 -7.41 -24.19 1.37
CA PRO A 17 -6.11 -23.51 1.31
C PRO A 17 -5.54 -23.40 -0.10
N ILE A 18 -5.78 -24.41 -0.96
CA ILE A 18 -5.35 -24.42 -2.35
C ILE A 18 -6.15 -23.39 -3.17
N ALA A 19 -7.45 -23.25 -2.91
CA ALA A 19 -8.28 -22.22 -3.53
C ALA A 19 -7.80 -20.81 -3.15
N VAL A 20 -7.49 -20.55 -1.87
CA VAL A 20 -6.94 -19.28 -1.38
C VAL A 20 -5.59 -18.96 -2.04
N TRP A 21 -4.70 -19.95 -2.12
CA TRP A 21 -3.41 -19.84 -2.79
C TRP A 21 -3.55 -19.46 -4.27
N ASN A 22 -4.44 -20.13 -5.00
CA ASN A 22 -4.65 -19.88 -6.42
C ASN A 22 -5.40 -18.56 -6.70
N ALA A 23 -6.24 -18.11 -5.77
CA ALA A 23 -7.01 -16.87 -5.90
C ALA A 23 -6.20 -15.60 -5.67
N SER A 24 -5.02 -15.67 -5.04
CA SER A 24 -4.19 -14.49 -4.73
C SER A 24 -2.83 -14.51 -5.47
N PRO A 25 -2.71 -13.84 -6.62
CA PRO A 25 -1.42 -13.63 -7.29
C PRO A 25 -0.38 -12.94 -6.41
N ALA A 26 -0.82 -12.02 -5.53
CA ALA A 26 0.06 -11.34 -4.58
C ALA A 26 0.66 -12.31 -3.55
N LEU A 27 -0.15 -13.21 -2.98
CA LEU A 27 0.34 -14.24 -2.05
C LEU A 27 1.43 -15.11 -2.69
N ARG A 28 1.20 -15.56 -3.93
CA ARG A 28 2.15 -16.40 -4.68
C ARG A 28 3.45 -15.67 -5.00
N PHE A 29 3.34 -14.45 -5.51
CA PHE A 29 4.50 -13.61 -5.78
C PHE A 29 5.30 -13.36 -4.49
N GLY A 30 4.61 -13.09 -3.39
CA GLY A 30 5.23 -12.83 -2.12
C GLY A 30 6.03 -14.02 -1.56
N VAL A 31 5.48 -15.23 -1.65
CA VAL A 31 6.19 -16.46 -1.25
C VAL A 31 7.39 -16.75 -2.15
N VAL A 32 7.30 -16.51 -3.46
CA VAL A 32 8.44 -16.67 -4.37
C VAL A 32 9.60 -15.75 -3.97
N LEU A 33 9.31 -14.49 -3.63
CA LEU A 33 10.34 -13.56 -3.17
C LEU A 33 11.00 -14.01 -1.86
N LEU A 34 10.22 -14.54 -0.92
CA LEU A 34 10.75 -15.07 0.35
C LEU A 34 11.61 -16.32 0.16
N LEU A 35 11.23 -17.22 -0.76
CA LEU A 35 12.01 -18.41 -1.07
C LEU A 35 13.34 -18.05 -1.77
N LEU A 36 13.34 -17.03 -2.62
CA LEU A 36 14.56 -16.52 -3.27
C LEU A 36 15.53 -15.92 -2.25
N ASP A 37 15.05 -15.16 -1.27
CA ASP A 37 15.85 -14.64 -0.16
C ASP A 37 16.40 -15.75 0.73
N PHE A 38 15.56 -16.72 1.10
CA PHE A 38 15.99 -17.88 1.89
C PHE A 38 17.08 -18.69 1.16
N ALA A 39 16.89 -18.98 -0.13
CA ALA A 39 17.87 -19.69 -0.94
C ALA A 39 19.20 -18.91 -1.04
N TRP A 40 19.15 -17.59 -1.19
CA TRP A 40 20.34 -16.76 -1.24
C TRP A 40 21.08 -16.74 0.10
N SER A 41 20.37 -16.53 1.21
CA SER A 41 20.94 -16.53 2.56
C SER A 41 21.64 -17.84 2.92
N SER A 42 21.22 -18.95 2.30
CA SER A 42 21.82 -20.28 2.46
C SER A 42 23.09 -20.52 1.62
N ILE A 43 23.36 -19.66 0.63
CA ILE A 43 24.48 -19.82 -0.34
C ILE A 43 25.54 -18.72 -0.17
N ALA A 44 25.23 -17.63 0.55
CA ALA A 44 26.13 -16.50 0.73
C ALA A 44 27.49 -16.92 1.35
N PRO A 45 28.62 -16.65 0.68
CA PRO A 45 29.94 -17.11 1.11
C PRO A 45 30.44 -16.39 2.37
N SER A 46 31.22 -17.10 3.19
CA SER A 46 31.80 -16.56 4.42
C SER A 46 32.86 -15.48 4.15
N GLU A 47 32.58 -14.29 4.66
CA GLU A 47 33.47 -13.17 5.02
C GLU A 47 34.30 -12.42 3.95
N SER A 48 34.75 -13.00 2.84
CA SER A 48 35.71 -12.29 1.96
C SER A 48 35.10 -11.35 0.90
N GLY A 49 33.80 -11.05 0.97
CA GLY A 49 33.08 -10.27 -0.04
C GLY A 49 32.19 -9.15 0.51
N LEU A 50 32.56 -8.52 1.63
CA LEU A 50 31.72 -7.60 2.43
C LEU A 50 30.96 -6.52 1.62
N LEU A 51 31.56 -5.98 0.56
CA LEU A 51 30.94 -4.90 -0.23
C LEU A 51 29.90 -5.42 -1.25
N ALA A 52 30.15 -6.57 -1.87
CA ALA A 52 29.17 -7.24 -2.74
C ALA A 52 28.05 -7.89 -1.92
N VAL A 53 28.38 -8.45 -0.76
CA VAL A 53 27.41 -9.02 0.18
C VAL A 53 26.49 -7.92 0.72
N SER A 54 26.99 -6.74 1.08
CA SER A 54 26.17 -5.62 1.56
C SER A 54 25.11 -5.16 0.54
N VAL A 55 25.49 -4.96 -0.73
CA VAL A 55 24.56 -4.50 -1.78
C VAL A 55 23.53 -5.58 -2.11
N ILE A 56 23.97 -6.84 -2.19
CA ILE A 56 23.09 -7.95 -2.54
C ILE A 56 22.15 -8.29 -1.38
N THR A 57 22.62 -8.30 -0.13
CA THR A 57 21.77 -8.49 1.06
C THR A 57 20.76 -7.35 1.22
N THR A 58 21.12 -6.11 0.86
CA THR A 58 20.16 -4.98 0.88
C THR A 58 19.07 -5.15 -0.20
N LEU A 59 19.44 -5.62 -1.40
CA LEU A 59 18.48 -5.92 -2.48
C LEU A 59 17.54 -7.07 -2.08
N PHE A 60 18.07 -8.15 -1.53
CA PHE A 60 17.30 -9.32 -1.11
C PHE A 60 16.44 -9.04 0.14
N GLY A 61 16.91 -8.24 1.09
CA GLY A 61 16.09 -7.72 2.18
C GLY A 61 14.91 -6.87 1.67
N GLY A 62 15.12 -6.09 0.60
CA GLY A 62 14.04 -5.39 -0.11
C GLY A 62 13.05 -6.35 -0.76
N LEU A 63 13.52 -7.42 -1.41
CA LEU A 63 12.66 -8.46 -1.99
C LEU A 63 11.86 -9.20 -0.91
N SER A 64 12.44 -9.52 0.24
CA SER A 64 11.74 -10.14 1.37
C SER A 64 10.70 -9.23 2.00
N ALA A 65 10.99 -7.92 2.11
CA ALA A 65 10.00 -6.95 2.55
C ALA A 65 8.81 -6.89 1.57
N ILE A 66 9.05 -6.89 0.25
CA ILE A 66 8.02 -6.97 -0.81
C ILE A 66 7.35 -8.35 -0.84
N GLY A 67 8.03 -9.39 -0.39
CA GLY A 67 7.50 -10.74 -0.27
C GLY A 67 6.43 -10.86 0.81
N ILE A 68 6.81 -10.53 2.04
CA ILE A 68 5.96 -10.55 3.25
C ILE A 68 4.73 -9.67 3.06
N ALA A 69 4.97 -8.47 2.58
CA ALA A 69 4.02 -7.53 2.03
C ALA A 69 2.88 -8.16 1.20
N CYS A 70 3.25 -8.79 0.08
CA CYS A 70 2.27 -9.35 -0.86
C CYS A 70 1.54 -10.58 -0.27
N VAL A 71 2.22 -11.38 0.58
CA VAL A 71 1.61 -12.46 1.36
C VAL A 71 0.52 -11.91 2.28
N PHE A 72 0.84 -10.90 3.08
CA PHE A 72 -0.10 -10.32 4.04
C PHE A 72 -1.25 -9.59 3.35
N THR A 73 -1.01 -8.84 2.28
CA THR A 73 -2.08 -8.24 1.48
C THR A 73 -3.02 -9.31 0.94
N GLY A 74 -2.50 -10.42 0.42
CA GLY A 74 -3.29 -11.56 -0.02
C GLY A 74 -4.14 -12.19 1.09
N VAL A 75 -3.59 -12.33 2.30
CA VAL A 75 -4.33 -12.86 3.47
C VAL A 75 -5.41 -11.89 3.94
N VAL A 76 -5.10 -10.60 4.03
CA VAL A 76 -6.07 -9.56 4.46
C VAL A 76 -7.24 -9.46 3.49
N GLU A 77 -6.99 -9.55 2.18
CA GLU A 77 -8.04 -9.58 1.16
C GLU A 77 -9.03 -10.73 1.33
N GLN A 78 -8.53 -11.91 1.73
CA GLN A 78 -9.36 -13.12 1.91
C GLN A 78 -10.19 -13.03 3.19
N VAL A 79 -9.64 -12.43 4.25
CA VAL A 79 -10.38 -12.17 5.50
C VAL A 79 -11.46 -11.09 5.31
N GLU A 80 -11.23 -10.12 4.42
CA GLU A 80 -12.17 -9.02 4.13
C GLU A 80 -13.39 -9.51 3.31
N TRP A 81 -13.25 -10.60 2.53
CA TRP A 81 -14.38 -11.21 1.80
C TRP A 81 -15.41 -11.88 2.72
N ASN A 82 -15.00 -12.33 3.91
CA ASN A 82 -15.87 -13.03 4.86
C ASN A 82 -16.51 -12.15 5.95
N THR A 83 -16.26 -10.83 5.98
CA THR A 83 -16.75 -9.95 7.08
C THR A 83 -17.75 -8.88 6.68
N THR A 84 -18.35 -8.95 5.48
CA THR A 84 -19.49 -8.10 5.12
C THR A 84 -20.81 -8.61 5.69
N GLU A 85 -20.95 -8.58 7.01
CA GLU A 85 -22.25 -8.37 7.62
C GLU A 85 -22.14 -7.41 8.81
N LYS A 86 -23.00 -6.39 8.78
CA LYS A 86 -23.02 -5.21 9.66
C LYS A 86 -22.96 -5.62 11.14
N THR A 87 -21.89 -5.23 11.83
CA THR A 87 -21.93 -5.07 13.30
C THR A 87 -21.74 -3.59 13.64
N SER A 88 -22.74 -3.08 14.36
CA SER A 88 -22.96 -1.69 14.74
C SER A 88 -21.79 -1.09 15.51
N ARG A 89 -21.31 0.06 15.03
CA ARG A 89 -20.07 0.72 15.45
C ARG A 89 -20.37 1.96 16.31
N LEU A 90 -21.08 1.79 17.41
CA LEU A 90 -21.33 2.84 18.40
C LEU A 90 -20.84 2.35 19.77
N ASP A 91 -19.81 3.00 20.34
CA ASP A 91 -19.81 3.49 21.75
C ASP A 91 -18.46 3.86 22.40
N TRP A 92 -17.28 3.72 21.77
CA TRP A 92 -16.04 3.66 22.57
C TRP A 92 -14.98 4.77 22.46
N LEU A 93 -15.24 5.97 21.91
CA LEU A 93 -14.25 7.07 22.02
C LEU A 93 -14.85 8.45 22.34
N PRO A 94 -14.84 8.87 23.63
CA PRO A 94 -15.12 10.25 23.98
C PRO A 94 -13.88 11.15 23.85
N ARG A 95 -14.05 12.24 23.07
CA ARG A 95 -13.49 13.60 23.27
C ARG A 95 -11.97 13.80 23.30
N LEU A 96 -11.39 13.95 22.10
CA LEU A 96 -10.37 14.97 21.82
C LEU A 96 -10.80 15.72 20.54
N ARG A 97 -11.69 16.71 20.68
CA ARG A 97 -12.07 17.60 19.57
C ARG A 97 -11.08 18.75 19.52
N PHE A 98 -10.14 18.69 18.58
CA PHE A 98 -9.42 19.87 18.15
C PHE A 98 -10.29 20.58 17.10
N GLU A 99 -10.59 21.87 17.31
CA GLU A 99 -11.32 22.69 16.34
C GLU A 99 -10.50 22.81 15.05
N THR A 100 -10.93 22.11 14.01
CA THR A 100 -10.41 22.29 12.65
C THR A 100 -10.93 23.63 12.11
N ARG A 101 -10.08 24.66 12.07
CA ARG A 101 -10.38 25.87 11.30
C ARG A 101 -10.33 25.56 9.81
N VAL A 102 -11.50 25.58 9.17
CA VAL A 102 -11.61 25.55 7.70
C VAL A 102 -11.18 26.91 7.17
N PHE A 103 -9.99 26.99 6.56
CA PHE A 103 -9.53 28.21 5.89
C PHE A 103 -10.13 28.26 4.47
N GLY A 104 -11.00 29.25 4.23
CA GLY A 104 -11.33 29.73 2.88
C GLY A 104 -12.41 28.96 2.12
N SER A 105 -13.68 29.28 2.42
CA SER A 105 -14.87 29.35 1.55
C SER A 105 -16.10 28.92 2.34
N GLN A 106 -17.20 29.67 2.22
CA GLN A 106 -18.49 29.29 2.76
C GLN A 106 -18.97 28.02 2.03
N GLN A 107 -18.57 26.86 2.52
CA GLN A 107 -19.04 25.58 2.00
C GLN A 107 -20.46 25.36 2.49
N LEU A 108 -21.40 25.34 1.54
CA LEU A 108 -22.79 24.96 1.75
C LEU A 108 -22.84 23.64 2.53
N ALA A 109 -23.61 23.61 3.61
CA ALA A 109 -23.77 22.45 4.51
C ALA A 109 -24.41 21.21 3.85
N PHE A 110 -24.64 21.23 2.54
CA PHE A 110 -25.27 20.16 1.79
C PHE A 110 -24.30 19.60 0.75
N PRO A 111 -24.27 18.27 0.54
CA PRO A 111 -23.51 17.70 -0.55
C PRO A 111 -23.97 18.34 -1.87
N PRO A 112 -23.04 18.64 -2.79
CA PRO A 112 -23.38 19.25 -4.06
C PRO A 112 -24.37 18.35 -4.82
N ASP A 113 -25.20 18.99 -5.64
CA ASP A 113 -26.17 18.29 -6.47
C ASP A 113 -25.49 17.14 -7.21
N ARG A 114 -26.18 15.99 -7.21
CA ARG A 114 -25.70 14.77 -7.85
C ARG A 114 -25.33 15.07 -9.31
N PRO A 115 -24.12 14.70 -9.78
CA PRO A 115 -23.76 14.88 -11.16
C PRO A 115 -24.74 14.16 -12.11
N ILE A 116 -25.09 14.80 -13.21
CA ILE A 116 -25.99 14.22 -14.22
C ILE A 116 -25.39 12.90 -14.73
N GLY A 117 -26.23 11.85 -14.80
CA GLY A 117 -25.81 10.53 -15.27
C GLY A 117 -25.18 9.63 -14.21
N PHE A 118 -25.26 9.99 -12.92
CA PHE A 118 -24.79 9.16 -11.81
C PHE A 118 -25.94 8.65 -10.94
N GLN A 119 -25.77 7.45 -10.38
CA GLN A 119 -26.65 6.86 -9.37
C GLN A 119 -26.55 7.64 -8.04
N PRO A 120 -27.53 7.49 -7.13
CA PRO A 120 -27.38 7.97 -5.75
C PRO A 120 -26.05 7.50 -5.14
N PRO A 121 -25.37 8.35 -4.35
CA PRO A 121 -24.07 8.00 -3.80
C PRO A 121 -24.18 6.82 -2.84
N ARG A 122 -23.14 5.98 -2.85
CA ARG A 122 -22.90 4.97 -1.82
C ARG A 122 -21.89 5.52 -0.82
N GLU A 123 -22.18 5.35 0.45
CA GLU A 123 -21.26 5.70 1.52
C GLU A 123 -20.23 4.59 1.70
N ILE A 124 -18.96 4.96 1.66
CA ILE A 124 -17.87 4.06 2.03
C ILE A 124 -17.36 4.50 3.40
N SER A 125 -17.66 3.69 4.41
CA SER A 125 -17.06 3.87 5.73
C SER A 125 -15.57 3.61 5.64
N SER A 126 -14.75 4.46 6.26
CA SER A 126 -13.35 4.13 6.46
C SER A 126 -13.26 2.91 7.38
N GLY A 127 -12.71 1.81 6.86
CA GLY A 127 -12.35 0.62 7.65
C GLY A 127 -11.55 1.00 8.90
N SER A 128 -11.57 0.16 9.95
CA SER A 128 -11.06 0.56 11.27
C SER A 128 -9.59 0.98 11.21
N MET A 129 -9.28 2.13 11.79
CA MET A 129 -7.93 2.67 11.86
C MET A 129 -6.96 1.68 12.54
N ALA A 130 -7.43 0.95 13.55
CA ALA A 130 -6.66 -0.12 14.21
C ALA A 130 -6.18 -1.20 13.24
N LYS A 131 -7.00 -1.61 12.26
CA LYS A 131 -6.57 -2.58 11.24
C LYS A 131 -5.49 -2.00 10.32
N ARG A 132 -5.60 -0.72 9.96
CA ARG A 132 -4.59 -0.04 9.12
C ARG A 132 -3.24 0.06 9.85
N LEU A 133 -3.27 0.40 11.13
CA LEU A 133 -2.08 0.47 11.98
C LEU A 133 -1.43 -0.90 12.17
N LEU A 134 -2.23 -1.95 12.37
CA LEU A 134 -1.71 -3.31 12.48
C LEU A 134 -0.99 -3.73 11.19
N ILE A 135 -1.58 -3.45 10.03
CA ILE A 135 -0.95 -3.71 8.73
C ILE A 135 0.35 -2.92 8.63
N ALA A 136 0.33 -1.60 8.82
CA ALA A 136 1.54 -0.78 8.78
C ALA A 136 2.64 -1.30 9.73
N PHE A 137 2.29 -1.70 10.94
CA PHE A 137 3.23 -2.26 11.92
C PHE A 137 3.86 -3.57 11.42
N ILE A 138 3.06 -4.49 10.86
CA ILE A 138 3.54 -5.74 10.27
C ILE A 138 4.52 -5.46 9.12
N TRP A 139 4.19 -4.49 8.28
CA TRP A 139 5.05 -4.05 7.18
C TRP A 139 6.35 -3.38 7.65
N MET A 140 6.34 -2.78 8.83
CA MET A 140 7.54 -2.20 9.44
C MET A 140 8.47 -3.25 10.05
N LEU A 141 7.99 -4.44 10.46
CA LEU A 141 8.85 -5.43 11.14
C LEU A 141 10.08 -5.84 10.33
N PRO A 142 10.00 -6.15 9.02
CA PRO A 142 11.18 -6.45 8.22
C PRO A 142 12.13 -5.26 8.09
N LEU A 143 11.58 -4.04 7.95
CA LEU A 143 12.37 -2.80 7.92
C LEU A 143 13.12 -2.58 9.24
N LEU A 144 12.44 -2.79 10.37
CA LEU A 144 13.03 -2.72 11.71
C LEU A 144 14.07 -3.82 11.96
N TRP A 145 13.96 -4.96 11.28
CA TRP A 145 14.95 -6.03 11.33
C TRP A 145 16.18 -5.75 10.46
N ILE A 146 16.00 -5.15 9.28
CA ILE A 146 17.09 -4.79 8.37
C ILE A 146 17.83 -3.55 8.85
N LEU A 147 17.12 -2.64 9.55
CA LEU A 147 17.65 -1.36 10.06
C LEU A 147 19.00 -1.51 10.79
N PRO A 148 19.14 -2.38 11.81
CA PRO A 148 20.37 -2.51 12.57
C PRO A 148 21.50 -3.09 11.74
N GLN A 149 21.21 -3.99 10.80
CA GLN A 149 22.23 -4.59 9.93
C GLN A 149 22.75 -3.59 8.89
N PHE A 150 21.83 -2.83 8.27
CA PHE A 150 22.19 -1.73 7.39
C PHE A 150 23.03 -0.70 8.14
N TRP A 151 22.60 -0.33 9.35
CA TRP A 151 23.33 0.62 10.19
C TRP A 151 24.72 0.11 10.59
N GLN A 152 24.84 -1.16 10.99
CA GLN A 152 26.15 -1.77 11.28
C GLN A 152 27.06 -1.74 10.05
N GLY A 153 26.56 -2.09 8.86
CA GLY A 153 27.31 -1.98 7.61
C GLY A 153 27.78 -0.54 7.33
N MET A 154 26.91 0.45 7.55
CA MET A 154 27.24 1.86 7.41
C MET A 154 28.29 2.32 8.43
N THR A 155 28.20 1.90 9.69
CA THR A 155 29.18 2.23 10.73
C THR A 155 30.57 1.71 10.41
N VAL A 156 30.67 0.48 9.88
CA VAL A 156 31.94 -0.12 9.48
C VAL A 156 32.54 0.61 8.28
N LEU A 157 31.73 0.95 7.29
CA LEU A 157 32.20 1.54 6.05
C LEU A 157 32.53 3.05 6.18
N TRP A 158 31.88 3.77 7.09
CA TRP A 158 31.89 5.26 7.10
C TRP A 158 32.26 5.85 8.46
N GLY A 159 32.51 5.03 9.48
CA GLY A 159 32.86 5.49 10.82
C GLY A 159 31.76 6.35 11.46
N THR A 160 30.48 6.04 11.19
CA THR A 160 29.37 6.86 11.67
C THR A 160 29.35 6.95 13.20
N PRO A 161 28.90 8.10 13.75
CA PRO A 161 28.84 8.31 15.19
C PRO A 161 27.98 7.23 15.87
N SER A 162 28.37 6.85 17.08
CA SER A 162 27.57 5.97 17.93
C SER A 162 26.18 6.55 18.12
N ILE A 163 25.16 5.67 18.16
CA ILE A 163 23.76 6.05 18.43
C ILE A 163 23.66 6.55 19.87
N GLY A 164 24.03 7.81 20.09
CA GLY A 164 23.89 8.50 21.36
C GLY A 164 22.51 9.11 21.52
N GLU A 165 22.27 9.78 22.64
CA GLU A 165 21.00 10.47 22.93
C GLU A 165 20.64 11.55 21.89
N LEU A 166 21.64 12.12 21.19
CA LEU A 166 21.44 13.10 20.10
C LEU A 166 20.72 12.51 18.88
N ASP A 167 20.77 11.20 18.66
CA ASP A 167 20.13 10.55 17.51
C ASP A 167 18.62 10.40 17.66
N TRP A 168 18.09 10.24 18.88
CA TRP A 168 16.65 10.21 19.10
C TRP A 168 15.98 11.53 18.76
N LEU A 169 16.60 12.64 19.14
CA LEU A 169 16.10 13.97 18.81
C LEU A 169 16.12 14.19 17.29
N LEU A 170 17.17 13.74 16.60
CA LEU A 170 17.26 13.82 15.15
C LEU A 170 16.19 12.95 14.47
N PHE A 171 15.99 11.71 14.93
CA PHE A 171 14.96 10.81 14.46
C PHE A 171 13.57 11.42 14.57
N VAL A 172 13.21 11.99 15.73
CA VAL A 172 11.92 12.67 15.95
C VAL A 172 11.78 13.91 15.05
N LYS A 173 12.85 14.69 14.88
CA LYS A 173 12.82 15.86 13.97
C LYS A 173 12.58 15.45 12.53
N ILE A 174 13.29 14.43 12.05
CA ILE A 174 13.13 13.93 10.68
C ILE A 174 11.75 13.31 10.50
N SER A 175 11.26 12.54 11.47
CA SER A 175 9.94 11.92 11.41
C SER A 175 8.84 12.97 11.24
N VAL A 176 8.82 13.98 12.12
CA VAL A 176 7.87 15.09 12.05
C VAL A 176 8.02 15.84 10.73
N ALA A 177 9.24 16.19 10.32
CA ALA A 177 9.47 16.93 9.09
C ALA A 177 8.99 16.17 7.84
N VAL A 178 9.28 14.87 7.75
CA VAL A 178 8.90 14.03 6.61
C VAL A 178 7.40 13.78 6.59
N THR A 179 6.77 13.53 7.75
CA THR A 179 5.31 13.41 7.84
C THR A 179 4.62 14.70 7.38
N LEU A 180 5.09 15.86 7.84
CA LEU A 180 4.52 17.14 7.40
C LEU A 180 4.73 17.37 5.90
N LEU A 181 5.89 17.02 5.36
CA LEU A 181 6.18 17.11 3.93
C LEU A 181 5.29 16.17 3.10
N HIS A 182 5.10 14.93 3.56
CA HIS A 182 4.28 13.91 2.91
C HIS A 182 2.84 14.40 2.78
N GLU A 183 2.26 14.85 3.89
CA GLU A 183 0.94 15.45 3.93
C GLU A 183 0.88 16.72 3.04
N ALA A 184 1.85 17.62 3.14
CA ALA A 184 1.87 18.84 2.32
C ALA A 184 1.82 18.55 0.81
N ILE A 185 2.50 17.50 0.35
CA ILE A 185 2.47 17.10 -1.07
C ILE A 185 1.07 16.63 -1.48
N HIS A 186 0.37 15.84 -0.66
CA HIS A 186 -1.03 15.51 -0.92
C HIS A 186 -1.90 16.76 -1.04
N ALA A 187 -1.76 17.69 -0.09
CA ALA A 187 -2.52 18.95 -0.13
C ALA A 187 -2.24 19.74 -1.40
N LEU A 188 -0.99 19.92 -1.79
CA LEU A 188 -0.62 20.69 -2.98
C LEU A 188 -1.24 20.10 -4.24
N VAL A 189 -1.17 18.78 -4.41
CA VAL A 189 -1.77 18.10 -5.58
C VAL A 189 -3.29 18.15 -5.53
N ALA A 190 -3.90 18.04 -4.35
CA ALA A 190 -5.34 18.16 -4.19
C ALA A 190 -5.86 19.58 -4.48
N VAL A 191 -5.17 20.62 -4.00
CA VAL A 191 -5.48 22.03 -4.31
C VAL A 191 -5.35 22.29 -5.82
N HIS A 192 -4.32 21.72 -6.47
CA HIS A 192 -4.18 21.81 -7.92
C HIS A 192 -5.39 21.23 -8.68
N TYR A 193 -6.05 20.21 -8.12
CA TYR A 193 -7.29 19.64 -8.68
C TYR A 193 -8.58 20.36 -8.26
N GLY A 194 -8.47 21.49 -7.55
CA GLY A 194 -9.60 22.30 -7.09
C GLY A 194 -10.27 21.78 -5.82
N CYS A 195 -9.61 20.91 -5.06
CA CYS A 195 -10.12 20.46 -3.76
C CYS A 195 -9.88 21.53 -2.69
N GLY A 196 -10.83 21.67 -1.77
CA GLY A 196 -10.56 22.18 -0.43
C GLY A 196 -9.72 21.17 0.37
N ILE A 197 -9.04 21.64 1.40
CA ILE A 197 -8.19 20.79 2.25
C ILE A 197 -8.66 20.92 3.69
N SER A 198 -8.95 19.78 4.32
CA SER A 198 -9.09 19.66 5.76
C SER A 198 -7.88 18.91 6.30
N THR A 199 -7.19 19.49 7.28
CA THR A 199 -6.03 18.88 7.94
C THR A 199 -6.43 18.42 9.34
N GLY A 200 -5.77 17.39 9.85
CA GLY A 200 -5.87 17.04 11.25
C GLY A 200 -4.68 16.23 11.72
N VAL A 201 -4.56 16.11 13.04
CA VAL A 201 -3.54 15.30 13.68
C VAL A 201 -4.24 14.37 14.67
N ILE A 202 -3.94 13.08 14.57
CA ILE A 202 -4.35 12.05 15.51
C ILE A 202 -3.08 11.63 16.24
N LEU A 203 -2.73 12.36 17.31
CA LEU A 203 -1.54 12.04 18.09
C LEU A 203 -1.69 10.71 18.84
N PRO A 204 -0.59 9.95 19.03
CA PRO A 204 0.75 10.17 18.47
C PRO A 204 0.92 9.64 17.03
N LEU A 205 -0.18 9.20 16.40
CA LEU A 205 -0.17 8.19 15.35
C LEU A 205 -0.02 8.73 13.94
N ALA A 206 -0.64 9.87 13.60
CA ALA A 206 -0.61 10.38 12.23
C ALA A 206 -1.02 11.85 12.12
N ALA A 207 -0.42 12.56 11.16
CA ALA A 207 -1.08 13.69 10.53
C ALA A 207 -1.89 13.16 9.34
N TYR A 208 -2.96 13.84 8.96
CA TYR A 208 -3.73 13.48 7.78
C TYR A 208 -4.24 14.72 7.06
N ILE A 209 -4.35 14.60 5.74
CA ILE A 209 -5.05 15.52 4.87
C ILE A 209 -6.22 14.84 4.19
N ARG A 210 -7.36 15.55 4.20
CA ARG A 210 -8.58 15.15 3.53
C ARG A 210 -8.91 16.16 2.43
N PRO A 211 -8.74 15.77 1.15
CA PRO A 211 -9.29 16.54 0.03
C PRO A 211 -10.81 16.59 0.13
N SER A 212 -11.40 17.77 0.02
CA SER A 212 -12.85 17.99 0.12
C SER A 212 -13.38 18.91 -0.98
N GLY A 213 -14.71 18.98 -1.12
CA GLY A 213 -15.36 20.02 -1.92
C GLY A 213 -15.27 19.88 -3.44
N ALA A 214 -14.66 18.81 -3.96
CA ALA A 214 -14.59 18.55 -5.40
C ALA A 214 -14.83 17.08 -5.74
N PHE A 215 -15.48 16.84 -6.88
CA PHE A 215 -15.61 15.50 -7.46
C PHE A 215 -14.28 15.06 -8.08
N LEU A 216 -13.70 14.01 -7.52
CA LEU A 216 -12.47 13.41 -8.00
C LEU A 216 -12.78 12.18 -8.85
N SER A 217 -12.20 12.12 -10.06
CA SER A 217 -12.16 10.88 -10.82
C SER A 217 -11.16 9.91 -10.20
N ARG A 218 -11.30 8.61 -10.51
CA ARG A 218 -10.34 7.57 -10.11
C ARG A 218 -8.88 7.97 -10.38
N ARG A 219 -8.61 8.52 -11.57
CA ARG A 219 -7.26 8.96 -11.97
C ARG A 219 -6.74 10.09 -11.08
N LYS A 220 -7.55 11.14 -10.87
CA LYS A 220 -7.14 12.28 -10.02
C LYS A 220 -6.86 11.82 -8.60
N ARG A 221 -7.71 10.94 -8.06
CA ARG A 221 -7.53 10.40 -6.72
C ARG A 221 -6.26 9.56 -6.58
N ILE A 222 -5.98 8.67 -7.54
CA ILE A 222 -4.71 7.92 -7.58
C ILE A 222 -3.52 8.88 -7.59
N LEU A 223 -3.56 9.95 -8.40
CA LEU A 223 -2.46 10.91 -8.49
C LEU A 223 -2.25 11.67 -7.18
N ILE A 224 -3.31 12.12 -6.51
CA ILE A 224 -3.21 12.76 -5.19
C ILE A 224 -2.60 11.78 -4.19
N THR A 225 -3.14 10.56 -4.12
CA THR A 225 -2.71 9.53 -3.18
C THR A 225 -1.28 9.04 -3.42
N LEU A 226 -0.81 8.96 -4.67
CA LEU A 226 0.55 8.47 -4.96
C LEU A 226 1.61 9.58 -4.91
N ALA A 227 1.21 10.85 -4.81
CA ALA A 227 2.10 11.99 -5.00
C ALA A 227 3.31 12.01 -4.04
N PRO A 228 3.16 11.79 -2.71
CA PRO A 228 4.31 11.84 -1.81
C PRO A 228 5.34 10.76 -2.14
N THR A 229 4.89 9.53 -2.40
CA THR A 229 5.77 8.44 -2.82
C THR A 229 6.56 8.77 -4.09
N VAL A 230 5.90 9.36 -5.09
CA VAL A 230 6.53 9.71 -6.38
C VAL A 230 7.47 10.92 -6.26
N VAL A 231 7.27 11.80 -5.28
CA VAL A 231 8.10 13.01 -5.10
C VAL A 231 9.24 12.76 -4.13
N ILE A 232 8.96 12.20 -2.95
CA ILE A 232 9.91 12.05 -1.85
C ILE A 232 10.93 10.93 -2.14
N THR A 233 10.47 9.77 -2.63
CA THR A 233 11.35 8.61 -2.84
C THR A 233 12.47 8.91 -3.85
N PRO A 234 12.21 9.50 -5.04
CA PRO A 234 13.28 9.82 -5.99
C PRO A 234 14.26 10.89 -5.50
N ILE A 235 13.90 11.68 -4.47
CA ILE A 235 14.82 12.65 -3.86
C ILE A 235 15.75 11.94 -2.88
N PHE A 236 15.21 11.13 -1.96
CA PHE A 236 16.03 10.51 -0.92
C PHE A 236 16.83 9.29 -1.39
N VAL A 237 16.35 8.52 -2.38
CA VAL A 237 17.09 7.35 -2.89
C VAL A 237 18.48 7.73 -3.41
N PRO A 238 18.67 8.77 -4.26
CA PRO A 238 20.00 9.23 -4.65
C PRO A 238 20.88 9.69 -3.47
N VAL A 239 20.29 10.31 -2.46
CA VAL A 239 21.01 10.83 -1.29
C VAL A 239 21.58 9.70 -0.42
N LEU A 240 20.99 8.49 -0.45
CA LEU A 240 21.56 7.32 0.22
C LEU A 240 22.96 6.93 -0.30
N PHE A 241 23.31 7.35 -1.52
CA PHE A 241 24.61 7.06 -2.13
C PHE A 241 25.63 8.19 -1.94
N HIS A 242 25.30 9.23 -1.18
CA HIS A 242 26.17 10.38 -0.95
C HIS A 242 27.24 10.06 0.10
N ALA A 243 28.52 10.40 -0.10
CA ALA A 243 29.64 10.14 0.82
C ALA A 243 29.56 10.77 2.24
N ASN A 244 28.51 11.52 2.56
CA ASN A 244 28.37 12.19 3.85
C ASN A 244 27.39 11.37 4.70
N GLY A 245 27.89 10.72 5.75
CA GLY A 245 27.09 9.86 6.63
C GLY A 245 25.83 10.54 7.19
N TRP A 246 25.89 11.83 7.52
CA TRP A 246 24.72 12.57 7.99
C TRP A 246 23.60 12.66 6.94
N LEU A 247 23.97 12.91 5.68
CA LEU A 247 23.00 12.96 4.58
C LEU A 247 22.38 11.58 4.34
N VAL A 248 23.18 10.51 4.44
CA VAL A 248 22.67 9.13 4.34
C VAL A 248 21.69 8.83 5.48
N THR A 249 22.02 9.18 6.72
CA THR A 249 21.12 9.00 7.87
C THR A 249 19.81 9.76 7.69
N VAL A 250 19.86 11.02 7.25
CA VAL A 250 18.66 11.82 6.96
C VAL A 250 17.82 11.18 5.85
N ALA A 251 18.45 10.75 4.76
CA ALA A 251 17.76 10.12 3.65
C ALA A 251 17.15 8.78 4.03
N PHE A 252 17.85 8.01 4.86
CA PHE A 252 17.39 6.74 5.37
C PHE A 252 16.14 6.89 6.23
N TYR A 253 16.18 7.76 7.25
CA TYR A 253 15.00 8.05 8.06
C TYR A 253 13.88 8.69 7.24
N GLY A 254 14.22 9.56 6.29
CA GLY A 254 13.26 10.14 5.36
C GLY A 254 12.51 9.09 4.55
N LEU A 255 13.22 8.12 3.97
CA LEU A 255 12.61 7.01 3.25
C LEU A 255 11.80 6.10 4.17
N LEU A 256 12.30 5.81 5.37
CA LEU A 256 11.58 5.01 6.35
C LEU A 256 10.22 5.61 6.66
N PHE A 257 10.16 6.88 7.07
CA PHE A 257 8.89 7.52 7.44
C PHE A 257 7.98 7.79 6.25
N ASN A 258 8.54 8.12 5.08
CA ASN A 258 7.75 8.22 3.86
C ASN A 258 7.10 6.88 3.49
N THR A 259 7.85 5.77 3.65
CA THR A 259 7.33 4.43 3.38
C THR A 259 6.19 4.08 4.33
N VAL A 260 6.33 4.41 5.63
CA VAL A 260 5.28 4.21 6.63
C VAL A 260 4.00 4.97 6.26
N GLY A 261 4.12 6.25 5.88
CA GLY A 261 2.98 7.05 5.40
C GLY A 261 2.36 6.46 4.12
N ALA A 262 3.20 6.00 3.19
CA ALA A 262 2.78 5.48 1.90
C ALA A 262 2.03 4.13 1.96
N VAL A 263 2.04 3.40 3.09
CA VAL A 263 1.36 2.08 3.16
C VAL A 263 -0.14 2.22 2.88
N ASP A 264 -0.83 3.17 3.53
CA ASP A 264 -2.27 3.35 3.32
C ASP A 264 -2.56 3.97 1.94
N ASP A 265 -1.64 4.75 1.40
CA ASP A 265 -1.71 5.30 0.05
C ASP A 265 -1.65 4.21 -1.02
N LEU A 266 -0.65 3.33 -0.93
CA LEU A 266 -0.46 2.24 -1.89
C LEU A 266 -1.64 1.27 -1.81
N ARG A 267 -2.13 0.95 -0.61
CA ARG A 267 -3.36 0.18 -0.43
C ARG A 267 -4.56 0.86 -1.09
N SER A 268 -4.71 2.17 -0.88
CA SER A 268 -5.81 2.95 -1.45
C SER A 268 -5.74 2.99 -2.98
N VAL A 269 -4.54 3.17 -3.55
CA VAL A 269 -4.29 3.14 -4.99
C VAL A 269 -4.63 1.76 -5.54
N TRP A 270 -4.17 0.70 -4.89
CA TRP A 270 -4.44 -0.67 -5.29
C TRP A 270 -5.95 -0.98 -5.30
N TYR A 271 -6.70 -0.54 -4.29
CA TYR A 271 -8.17 -0.64 -4.30
C TYR A 271 -8.78 0.20 -5.43
N LEU A 272 -8.30 1.43 -5.63
CA LEU A 272 -8.74 2.28 -6.72
C LEU A 272 -8.45 1.67 -8.09
N LEU A 273 -7.43 0.84 -8.27
CA LEU A 273 -7.17 0.18 -9.55
C LEU A 273 -8.22 -0.90 -9.87
N LYS A 274 -8.79 -1.54 -8.85
CA LYS A 274 -9.85 -2.56 -8.98
C LYS A 274 -11.23 -2.00 -9.32
N VAL A 275 -11.46 -0.70 -9.12
CA VAL A 275 -12.78 -0.08 -9.38
C VAL A 275 -12.89 0.51 -10.78
N PRO A 276 -14.09 0.61 -11.40
CA PRO A 276 -14.27 1.25 -12.70
C PRO A 276 -13.79 2.71 -12.73
N SER A 277 -13.19 3.14 -13.84
CA SER A 277 -12.71 4.51 -14.04
C SER A 277 -13.82 5.55 -14.11
N SER A 278 -15.05 5.13 -14.37
CA SER A 278 -16.25 5.96 -14.45
C SER A 278 -16.77 6.45 -13.09
N ARG A 279 -16.25 5.92 -11.98
CA ARG A 279 -16.64 6.36 -10.63
C ARG A 279 -16.12 7.76 -10.31
N LEU A 280 -16.95 8.52 -9.60
CA LEU A 280 -16.56 9.77 -8.96
C LEU A 280 -16.56 9.62 -7.45
N TYR A 281 -15.60 10.26 -6.82
CA TYR A 281 -15.42 10.32 -5.37
C TYR A 281 -15.68 11.74 -4.91
N TYR A 282 -16.52 11.89 -3.91
CA TYR A 282 -16.73 13.15 -3.23
C TYR A 282 -16.47 12.99 -1.75
N THR A 283 -15.90 14.01 -1.16
CA THR A 283 -15.60 14.04 0.26
C THR A 283 -16.02 15.40 0.79
N SER A 284 -16.87 15.38 1.82
CA SER A 284 -17.27 16.57 2.54
C SER A 284 -16.08 17.13 3.33
N ALA A 285 -16.16 18.42 3.67
CA ALA A 285 -15.18 19.04 4.55
C ALA A 285 -15.35 18.60 6.01
N ASP A 286 -16.55 18.14 6.37
CA ASP A 286 -16.77 17.54 7.68
C ASP A 286 -15.92 16.25 7.81
N ARG A 287 -15.26 16.10 8.95
CA ARG A 287 -14.39 14.96 9.25
C ARG A 287 -15.18 13.67 9.40
N ASP A 288 -16.37 13.76 9.97
CA ASP A 288 -17.16 12.58 10.32
C ASP A 288 -18.01 12.08 9.15
N ASP A 289 -18.14 12.88 8.09
CA ASP A 289 -18.86 12.49 6.89
C ASP A 289 -18.15 11.34 6.16
N PRO A 290 -18.88 10.30 5.74
CA PRO A 290 -18.32 9.23 4.93
C PRO A 290 -17.89 9.75 3.56
N MET A 291 -16.98 9.02 2.92
CA MET A 291 -16.69 9.30 1.51
C MET A 291 -17.86 8.82 0.65
N LEU A 292 -18.37 9.71 -0.19
CA LEU A 292 -19.44 9.41 -1.13
C LEU A 292 -18.86 8.91 -2.45
N VAL A 293 -19.37 7.79 -2.94
CA VAL A 293 -18.99 7.20 -4.23
C VAL A 293 -20.18 7.20 -5.16
N TYR A 294 -20.00 7.82 -6.33
CA TYR A 294 -21.01 7.93 -7.35
C TYR A 294 -20.64 7.00 -8.50
N ASP A 295 -21.50 6.00 -8.73
CA ASP A 295 -21.42 5.15 -9.90
C ASP A 295 -22.17 5.81 -11.04
N ARG A 296 -21.55 5.85 -12.22
CA ARG A 296 -22.26 6.26 -13.44
C ARG A 296 -23.37 5.24 -13.71
N PHE A 297 -24.56 5.68 -14.12
CA PHE A 297 -25.60 4.75 -14.61
C PHE A 297 -24.97 3.86 -15.68
N SER A 298 -25.11 2.55 -15.49
CA SER A 298 -24.44 1.51 -16.26
C SER A 298 -24.34 1.90 -17.73
N GLN A 299 -23.15 2.28 -18.19
CA GLN A 299 -22.85 2.14 -19.60
C GLN A 299 -22.65 0.64 -19.79
N PRO A 300 -23.46 -0.05 -20.59
CA PRO A 300 -23.45 -1.51 -20.68
C PRO A 300 -22.10 -2.15 -21.06
N ASN A 301 -21.06 -1.36 -21.37
CA ASN A 301 -19.77 -1.82 -21.90
C ASN A 301 -18.52 -1.21 -21.23
N SER A 302 -18.55 -0.74 -19.97
CA SER A 302 -17.32 -0.20 -19.34
C SER A 302 -16.37 -1.31 -18.88
N VAL A 303 -15.60 -1.85 -19.82
CA VAL A 303 -14.50 -2.81 -19.56
C VAL A 303 -13.54 -2.21 -18.53
N THR A 304 -13.34 -2.91 -17.42
CA THR A 304 -12.46 -2.49 -16.32
C THR A 304 -11.00 -2.41 -16.78
N LEU A 305 -10.17 -1.63 -16.07
CA LEU A 305 -8.75 -1.56 -16.41
C LEU A 305 -8.05 -2.91 -16.16
N LEU A 306 -8.56 -3.70 -15.21
CA LEU A 306 -8.12 -5.08 -14.99
C LEU A 306 -8.45 -5.95 -16.19
N GLU A 307 -9.68 -5.90 -16.72
CA GLU A 307 -10.04 -6.64 -17.94
C GLU A 307 -9.23 -6.17 -19.17
N ARG A 308 -8.86 -4.87 -19.24
CA ARG A 308 -7.94 -4.38 -20.27
C ARG A 308 -6.53 -4.90 -20.07
N CYS A 309 -6.02 -4.93 -18.84
CA CYS A 309 -4.71 -5.48 -18.50
C CYS A 309 -4.67 -6.98 -18.73
N GLU A 310 -5.70 -7.73 -18.33
CA GLU A 310 -5.87 -9.15 -18.61
C GLU A 310 -5.95 -9.39 -20.11
N ALA A 311 -6.70 -8.58 -20.87
CA ALA A 311 -6.72 -8.68 -22.33
C ALA A 311 -5.35 -8.39 -22.97
N VAL A 312 -4.57 -7.45 -22.43
CA VAL A 312 -3.20 -7.18 -22.89
C VAL A 312 -2.25 -8.31 -22.52
N VAL A 313 -2.31 -8.82 -21.28
CA VAL A 313 -1.51 -9.97 -20.82
C VAL A 313 -1.86 -11.19 -21.66
N LEU A 314 -3.14 -11.50 -21.83
CA LEU A 314 -3.62 -12.59 -22.69
C LEU A 314 -3.07 -12.46 -24.11
N ARG A 315 -3.16 -11.27 -24.74
CA ARG A 315 -2.59 -11.01 -26.07
C ARG A 315 -1.07 -11.17 -26.14
N LEU A 316 -0.34 -10.79 -25.08
CA LEU A 316 1.11 -10.95 -25.00
C LEU A 316 1.53 -12.40 -24.74
N THR A 317 0.68 -13.19 -24.08
CA THR A 317 0.93 -14.61 -23.78
C THR A 317 0.39 -15.57 -24.84
N ASP A 318 -0.57 -15.17 -25.68
CA ASP A 318 -1.13 -16.00 -26.74
C ASP A 318 -0.10 -16.50 -27.78
N PRO A 319 0.91 -15.72 -28.23
CA PRO A 319 1.92 -16.22 -29.16
C PRO A 319 2.88 -17.25 -28.55
N LEU A 320 2.80 -17.55 -27.23
CA LEU A 320 3.54 -18.63 -26.60
C LEU A 320 2.82 -19.97 -26.63
N LYS A 321 1.59 -20.03 -27.15
CA LYS A 321 1.03 -21.29 -27.65
C LYS A 321 1.74 -21.61 -28.95
N ILE A 322 2.94 -22.17 -28.84
CA ILE A 322 3.56 -22.95 -29.91
C ILE A 322 2.47 -23.93 -30.35
N GLU A 323 1.92 -23.72 -31.54
CA GLU A 323 1.04 -24.71 -32.17
C GLU A 323 1.77 -26.03 -32.08
N GLN A 324 1.26 -26.94 -31.26
CA GLN A 324 1.72 -28.32 -31.27
C GLN A 324 1.40 -28.84 -32.66
N ASN A 325 2.40 -28.77 -33.53
CA ASN A 325 2.29 -29.15 -34.92
C ASN A 325 1.74 -30.59 -34.96
N PRO A 326 0.50 -30.82 -35.43
CA PRO A 326 -0.10 -32.15 -35.40
C PRO A 326 0.55 -33.12 -36.41
N ALA A 327 1.57 -32.66 -37.15
CA ALA A 327 2.24 -33.43 -38.19
C ALA A 327 3.12 -34.61 -37.71
N SER A 328 3.25 -34.90 -36.41
CA SER A 328 4.06 -36.02 -35.92
C SER A 328 3.28 -37.28 -35.49
N ARG A 329 1.98 -37.40 -35.83
CA ARG A 329 1.14 -38.55 -35.43
C ARG A 329 0.96 -39.67 -36.46
N HIS A 330 1.75 -39.72 -37.53
CA HIS A 330 1.70 -40.84 -38.48
C HIS A 330 3.08 -41.47 -38.74
N SER A 331 3.55 -42.23 -37.76
CA SER A 331 4.43 -43.38 -37.99
C SER A 331 4.53 -44.20 -36.70
N HIS A 332 3.66 -45.22 -36.55
CA HIS A 332 4.00 -46.54 -36.03
C HIS A 332 2.79 -47.47 -36.11
#